data_AF-A0A3B3I627-F1
#
_entry.id   AF-A0A3B3I627-F1
#
_cell.length_a   1.000
_cell.length_b   1.000
_cell.length_c   1.000
_cell.angle_alpha   90.00
_cell.angle_beta   90.00
_cell.angle_gamma   90.00
#
_symmetry.space_group_name_H-M   'P 1'
#
loop_
_entity.id
_entity.type
_entity.pdbx_description
1 polymer ?
#
loop_
_entity_poly.entity_id
_entity_poly.type
_entity_poly.pdbx_seq_one_letter_code
_entity_poly.pdbx_strand_id
1 'polypeptide(L)'
;SGGGFGGSCLMLLTAMSEDCNGSGLQWVRTAMGQDCYGSGLIWVRTAMGQDYNGSGLQWVRTAMGQDRHGSGLIWVRTAMGQDYNGSGLQWVRTDMGQDRHGSGPPWVRTTMGQDCHGSGPPWVRTAMGQDYNGSGLQWVRTAMGQD
;
A
#
# COMPACT_ATOMS: atom_id res chain seq x y z
N SER A 1 -1.20 -18.96 -19.48
CA SER A 1 -1.06 -20.29 -18.85
C SER A 1 -0.84 -20.10 -17.37
N GLY A 2 -1.92 -20.13 -16.58
CA GLY A 2 -1.87 -19.91 -15.13
C GLY A 2 -1.40 -21.16 -14.41
N GLY A 3 -0.22 -21.11 -13.81
CA GLY A 3 0.28 -22.12 -12.88
C GLY A 3 -0.03 -21.68 -11.46
N GLY A 4 -1.04 -22.27 -10.84
CA GLY A 4 -1.27 -22.12 -9.40
C GLY A 4 -0.18 -22.87 -8.64
N PHE A 5 0.66 -22.15 -7.90
CA PHE A 5 1.65 -22.74 -7.01
C PHE A 5 1.26 -22.47 -5.55
N GLY A 6 0.70 -23.51 -4.93
CA GLY A 6 0.52 -23.54 -3.49
C GLY A 6 1.89 -23.60 -2.78
N GLY A 7 2.05 -22.77 -1.76
CA GLY A 7 2.99 -22.92 -0.65
C GLY A 7 4.45 -23.22 -1.03
N SER A 8 5.21 -22.22 -1.47
CA SER A 8 6.69 -22.27 -1.45
C SER A 8 7.27 -20.86 -1.55
N CYS A 9 8.37 -20.60 -0.85
CA CYS A 9 9.11 -19.33 -0.93
C CYS A 9 9.46 -19.02 -2.38
N LEU A 10 8.81 -18.02 -2.98
CA LEU A 10 9.05 -17.62 -4.36
C LEU A 10 9.99 -16.43 -4.39
N MET A 11 11.14 -16.57 -5.06
CA MET A 11 12.10 -15.50 -5.27
C MET A 11 12.14 -15.15 -6.76
N LEU A 12 11.54 -14.03 -7.13
CA LEU A 12 11.43 -13.56 -8.51
C LEU A 12 12.38 -12.37 -8.74
N LEU A 13 13.27 -12.52 -9.72
CA LEU A 13 14.14 -11.43 -10.15
C LEU A 13 13.34 -10.35 -10.91
N THR A 14 12.39 -10.77 -11.72
CA THR A 14 11.44 -9.89 -12.39
C THR A 14 10.16 -10.68 -12.63
N ALA A 15 9.05 -10.17 -12.12
CA ALA A 15 7.71 -10.68 -12.38
C ALA A 15 7.04 -9.74 -13.39
N MET A 16 6.67 -10.25 -14.56
CA MET A 16 5.94 -9.51 -15.58
C MET A 16 4.61 -10.21 -15.82
N SER A 17 3.48 -9.55 -15.56
CA SER A 17 2.14 -10.11 -15.79
C SER A 17 1.93 -11.51 -15.18
N GLU A 18 1.88 -11.61 -13.86
CA GLU A 18 1.63 -12.86 -13.13
C GLU A 18 0.46 -12.70 -12.16
N ASP A 19 -0.38 -13.73 -12.11
CA ASP A 19 -1.45 -13.86 -11.12
C ASP A 19 -0.92 -14.65 -9.92
N CYS A 20 -0.54 -13.95 -8.85
CA CYS A 20 -0.06 -14.60 -7.64
C CYS A 20 -1.27 -14.99 -6.77
N ASN A 21 -1.69 -16.26 -6.84
CA ASN A 21 -2.78 -16.80 -6.03
C ASN A 21 -2.24 -17.74 -4.94
N GLY A 22 -2.23 -17.33 -3.68
CA GLY A 22 -1.87 -18.23 -2.58
C GLY A 22 -1.46 -17.57 -1.27
N SER A 23 -1.15 -18.42 -0.28
CA SER A 23 -0.57 -18.00 0.98
C SER A 23 0.89 -18.40 1.10
N GLY A 24 1.77 -17.44 1.44
CA GLY A 24 3.21 -17.70 1.48
C GLY A 24 4.11 -16.48 1.65
N LEU A 25 5.42 -16.75 1.69
CA LEU A 25 6.49 -15.76 1.67
C LEU A 25 6.92 -15.50 0.22
N GLN A 26 6.90 -14.25 -0.22
CA GLN A 26 7.36 -13.87 -1.56
C GLN A 26 8.40 -12.75 -1.51
N TRP A 27 9.45 -12.89 -2.31
CA TRP A 27 10.50 -11.90 -2.49
C TRP A 27 10.62 -11.54 -3.97
N VAL A 28 10.22 -10.32 -4.32
CA VAL A 28 10.20 -9.83 -5.69
C VAL A 28 11.13 -8.62 -5.82
N ARG A 29 12.10 -8.68 -6.74
CA ARG A 29 12.98 -7.54 -6.97
C ARG A 29 12.28 -6.46 -7.80
N THR A 30 11.60 -6.85 -8.86
CA THR A 30 10.85 -5.94 -9.73
C THR A 30 9.56 -6.61 -10.17
N ALA A 31 8.44 -5.94 -9.97
CA ALA A 31 7.12 -6.38 -10.36
C ALA A 31 6.50 -5.35 -11.32
N MET A 32 5.99 -5.82 -12.45
CA MET A 32 5.34 -4.99 -13.47
C MET A 32 4.02 -5.64 -13.88
N GLY A 33 2.89 -4.95 -13.67
CA GLY A 33 1.56 -5.46 -13.97
C GLY A 33 1.31 -6.79 -13.25
N GLN A 34 0.92 -6.78 -11.98
CA GLN A 34 0.64 -8.03 -11.25
C GLN A 34 -0.67 -7.91 -10.52
N ASP A 35 -1.42 -9.01 -10.57
CA ASP A 35 -2.66 -9.16 -9.84
C ASP A 35 -2.43 -10.23 -8.78
N CYS A 36 -2.32 -9.79 -7.54
CA CYS A 36 -1.97 -10.65 -6.42
C CYS A 36 -3.20 -10.87 -5.54
N TYR A 37 -3.64 -12.12 -5.41
CA TYR A 37 -4.74 -12.51 -4.53
C TYR A 37 -4.28 -13.51 -3.48
N GLY A 38 -4.48 -13.19 -2.20
CA GLY A 38 -4.21 -14.17 -1.14
C GLY A 38 -3.77 -13.58 0.18
N SER A 39 -3.09 -14.40 0.98
CA SER A 39 -2.65 -13.95 2.30
C SER A 39 -1.24 -14.36 2.66
N GLY A 40 -0.36 -13.40 2.97
CA GLY A 40 1.05 -13.73 3.12
C GLY A 40 1.95 -12.57 3.49
N LEU A 41 3.26 -12.84 3.41
CA LEU A 41 4.31 -11.86 3.60
C LEU A 41 4.98 -11.59 2.26
N ILE A 42 4.84 -10.37 1.76
CA ILE A 42 5.36 -9.99 0.44
C ILE A 42 6.40 -8.89 0.62
N TRP A 43 7.57 -9.12 0.03
CA TRP A 43 8.65 -8.15 -0.02
C TRP A 43 8.94 -7.76 -1.47
N VAL A 44 8.63 -6.52 -1.83
CA VAL A 44 8.85 -5.99 -3.18
C VAL A 44 9.83 -4.82 -3.14
N ARG A 45 10.90 -4.91 -3.94
CA ARG A 45 11.83 -3.78 -4.05
C ARG A 45 11.30 -2.68 -4.98
N THR A 46 10.70 -3.04 -6.10
CA THR A 46 10.07 -2.07 -7.02
C THR A 46 8.81 -2.67 -7.62
N ALA A 47 7.69 -1.96 -7.50
CA ALA A 47 6.39 -2.33 -8.01
C ALA A 47 5.87 -1.24 -8.95
N MET A 48 5.38 -1.63 -10.12
CA MET A 48 4.79 -0.74 -11.13
C MET A 48 3.49 -1.35 -11.65
N GLY A 49 2.36 -0.67 -11.43
CA GLY A 49 1.02 -1.17 -11.79
C GLY A 49 0.74 -2.50 -11.10
N GLN A 50 0.22 -2.48 -9.87
CA GLN A 50 -0.12 -3.71 -9.17
C GLN A 50 -1.48 -3.57 -8.52
N ASP A 51 -2.25 -4.63 -8.64
CA ASP A 51 -3.53 -4.77 -7.98
C ASP A 51 -3.37 -5.89 -6.95
N TYR A 52 -3.40 -5.53 -5.67
CA TYR A 52 -3.32 -6.50 -4.58
C TYR A 52 -4.67 -6.61 -3.91
N ASN A 53 -5.24 -7.81 -3.85
CA ASN A 53 -6.45 -8.07 -3.08
C ASN A 53 -6.22 -9.21 -2.10
N GLY A 54 -6.08 -8.89 -0.81
CA GLY A 54 -5.69 -9.92 0.13
C GLY A 54 -5.45 -9.43 1.55
N SER A 55 -4.88 -10.31 2.37
CA SER A 55 -4.54 -9.97 3.74
C SER A 55 -3.14 -10.36 4.17
N GLY A 56 -2.43 -9.52 4.92
CA GLY A 56 -1.09 -9.90 5.40
C GLY A 56 -0.11 -8.74 5.59
N LEU A 57 1.19 -9.06 5.57
CA LEU A 57 2.24 -8.04 5.71
C LEU A 57 2.88 -7.77 4.36
N GLN A 58 2.94 -6.50 3.99
CA GLN A 58 3.62 -6.08 2.77
C GLN A 58 4.72 -5.08 3.07
N TRP A 59 5.85 -5.28 2.43
CA TRP A 59 6.95 -4.33 2.44
C TRP A 59 7.32 -3.97 1.01
N VAL A 60 7.11 -2.71 0.66
CA VAL A 60 7.39 -2.19 -0.67
C VAL A 60 8.36 -1.03 -0.57
N ARG A 61 9.52 -1.15 -1.21
CA ARG A 61 10.50 -0.05 -1.20
C ARG A 61 10.09 1.09 -2.13
N THR A 62 9.59 0.76 -3.31
CA THR A 62 9.13 1.77 -4.28
C THR A 62 7.91 1.21 -5.00
N ALA A 63 6.81 1.96 -4.98
CA ALA A 63 5.55 1.60 -5.63
C ALA A 63 5.10 2.75 -6.52
N MET A 64 4.65 2.43 -7.74
CA MET A 64 4.12 3.40 -8.70
C MET A 64 2.83 2.83 -9.29
N GLY A 65 1.70 3.51 -9.08
CA GLY A 65 0.37 3.04 -9.49
C GLY A 65 0.01 1.73 -8.82
N GLN A 66 -0.65 1.78 -7.66
CA GLN A 66 -1.04 0.58 -6.94
C GLN A 66 -2.45 0.69 -6.41
N ASP A 67 -3.23 -0.34 -6.66
CA ASP A 67 -4.57 -0.47 -6.13
C ASP A 67 -4.54 -1.64 -5.14
N ARG A 68 -4.91 -1.36 -3.90
CA ARG A 68 -4.83 -2.34 -2.81
C ARG A 68 -6.17 -2.49 -2.14
N HIS A 69 -6.67 -3.71 -2.15
CA HIS A 69 -7.87 -4.14 -1.47
C HIS A 69 -7.53 -5.14 -0.35
N GLY A 70 -8.14 -4.95 0.81
CA GLY A 70 -8.08 -5.92 1.91
C GLY A 70 -7.31 -5.46 3.15
N SER A 71 -6.82 -6.40 3.96
CA SER A 71 -6.49 -6.12 5.36
C SER A 71 -5.09 -6.50 5.80
N GLY A 72 -4.39 -5.66 6.57
CA GLY A 72 -3.04 -6.01 6.99
C GLY A 72 -2.15 -4.89 7.48
N LEU A 73 -0.84 -5.19 7.54
CA LEU A 73 0.20 -4.18 7.80
C LEU A 73 0.97 -3.93 6.51
N ILE A 74 1.00 -2.67 6.09
CA ILE A 74 1.67 -2.27 4.86
C ILE A 74 2.75 -1.26 5.21
N TRP A 75 3.96 -1.50 4.71
CA TRP A 75 5.08 -0.59 4.83
C TRP A 75 5.57 -0.19 3.44
N VAL A 76 5.43 1.08 3.10
CA VAL A 76 5.90 1.64 1.83
C VAL A 76 6.92 2.74 2.09
N ARG A 77 8.10 2.63 1.49
CA ARG A 77 9.12 3.68 1.61
C ARG A 77 8.84 4.85 0.67
N THR A 78 8.45 4.57 -0.56
CA THR A 78 8.10 5.61 -1.53
C THR A 78 6.95 5.12 -2.38
N ALA A 79 5.89 5.91 -2.43
CA ALA A 79 4.68 5.67 -3.19
C ALA A 79 4.42 6.85 -4.14
N MET A 80 3.82 6.54 -5.28
CA MET A 80 3.33 7.51 -6.26
C MET A 80 2.03 6.95 -6.85
N GLY A 81 0.91 7.65 -6.63
CA GLY A 81 -0.42 7.22 -7.05
C GLY A 81 -0.83 5.91 -6.41
N GLN A 82 -1.45 5.97 -5.23
CA GLN A 82 -1.87 4.78 -4.49
C GLN A 82 -3.33 4.87 -4.09
N ASP A 83 -4.08 3.82 -4.42
CA ASP A 83 -5.44 3.64 -3.94
C ASP A 83 -5.45 2.49 -2.93
N TYR A 84 -5.82 2.78 -1.69
CA TYR A 84 -5.94 1.78 -0.65
C TYR A 84 -7.37 1.70 -0.16
N ASN A 85 -8.01 0.54 -0.38
CA ASN A 85 -9.33 0.23 0.14
C ASN A 85 -9.29 -0.97 1.10
N GLY A 86 -9.37 -0.73 2.40
CA GLY A 86 -9.44 -1.84 3.35
C GLY A 86 -9.12 -1.49 4.80
N SER A 87 -8.75 -2.50 5.59
CA SER A 87 -8.56 -2.36 7.03
C SER A 87 -7.15 -2.72 7.48
N GLY A 88 -6.43 -1.78 8.08
CA GLY A 88 -5.04 -2.06 8.44
C GLY A 88 -4.20 -0.87 8.86
N LEU A 89 -3.02 -1.19 9.38
CA LEU A 89 -1.97 -0.21 9.63
C LEU A 89 -1.18 -0.01 8.35
N GLN A 90 -1.04 1.24 7.96
CA GLN A 90 -0.21 1.61 6.82
C GLN A 90 0.85 2.58 7.29
N TRP A 91 2.09 2.31 6.90
CA TRP A 91 3.22 3.18 7.14
C TRP A 91 3.81 3.59 5.81
N VAL A 92 3.72 4.87 5.48
CA VAL A 92 4.28 5.45 4.26
C VAL A 92 5.30 6.51 4.63
N ARG A 93 6.54 6.36 4.14
CA ARG A 93 7.57 7.38 4.41
C ARG A 93 7.43 8.60 3.50
N THR A 94 7.13 8.39 2.23
CA THR A 94 6.91 9.46 1.26
C THR A 94 5.82 9.01 0.31
N ASP A 95 4.77 9.81 0.22
CA ASP A 95 3.67 9.60 -0.70
C ASP A 95 3.46 10.80 -1.62
N MET A 96 2.99 10.52 -2.83
CA MET A 96 2.70 11.50 -3.87
C MET A 96 1.40 11.08 -4.56
N GLY A 97 0.28 11.59 -4.06
CA GLY A 97 -1.06 11.16 -4.44
C GLY A 97 -1.45 9.85 -3.78
N GLN A 98 -2.33 9.94 -2.78
CA GLN A 98 -2.86 8.79 -2.08
C GLN A 98 -4.36 8.94 -1.80
N ASP A 99 -5.15 7.97 -2.25
CA ASP A 99 -6.56 7.86 -1.90
C ASP A 99 -6.75 6.65 -0.97
N ARG A 100 -7.23 6.90 0.24
CA ARG A 100 -7.39 5.88 1.28
C ARG A 100 -8.85 5.78 1.69
N HIS A 101 -9.47 4.65 1.41
CA HIS A 101 -10.79 4.27 1.90
C HIS A 101 -10.65 3.13 2.91
N GLY A 102 -10.92 3.34 4.20
CA GLY A 102 -10.66 2.24 5.12
C GLY A 102 -10.73 2.46 6.61
N SER A 103 -10.36 1.41 7.33
CA SER A 103 -10.25 1.41 8.79
C SER A 103 -8.80 1.23 9.22
N GLY A 104 -8.40 1.84 10.32
CA GLY A 104 -7.07 1.70 10.91
C GLY A 104 -6.19 2.94 10.72
N PRO A 105 -5.20 3.15 11.60
CA PRO A 105 -4.43 4.39 11.60
C PRO A 105 -3.31 4.38 10.53
N PRO A 106 -3.35 5.30 9.55
CA PRO A 106 -2.21 5.53 8.67
C PRO A 106 -1.14 6.39 9.37
N TRP A 107 0.11 6.08 9.06
CA TRP A 107 1.28 6.84 9.46
C TRP A 107 2.02 7.30 8.21
N VAL A 108 1.98 8.59 7.94
CA VAL A 108 2.63 9.19 6.75
C VAL A 108 3.66 10.22 7.18
N ARG A 109 4.93 10.03 6.82
CA ARG A 109 5.97 11.01 7.18
C ARG A 109 5.90 12.25 6.28
N THR A 110 5.68 12.08 5.00
CA THR A 110 5.55 13.18 4.04
C THR A 110 4.56 12.78 2.99
N THR A 111 3.55 13.61 2.76
CA THR A 111 2.62 13.43 1.64
C THR A 111 2.51 14.70 0.81
N MET A 112 2.23 14.51 -0.48
CA MET A 112 1.82 15.54 -1.43
C MET A 112 0.52 15.07 -2.10
N GLY A 113 -0.62 15.61 -1.66
CA GLY A 113 -1.95 15.13 -2.03
C GLY A 113 -2.31 13.83 -1.32
N GLN A 114 -3.27 13.89 -0.40
CA GLN A 114 -3.81 12.71 0.24
C GLN A 114 -5.27 12.91 0.61
N ASP A 115 -6.10 12.02 0.10
CA ASP A 115 -7.53 11.97 0.39
C ASP A 115 -7.80 10.73 1.24
N CYS A 116 -8.45 10.92 2.38
CA CYS A 116 -8.63 9.87 3.37
C CYS A 116 -10.08 9.81 3.86
N HIS A 117 -10.76 8.73 3.50
CA HIS A 117 -12.12 8.41 3.91
C HIS A 117 -12.10 7.19 4.84
N GLY A 118 -12.28 7.37 6.15
CA GLY A 118 -12.10 6.23 7.03
C GLY A 118 -12.29 6.43 8.52
N SER A 119 -12.07 5.34 9.24
CA SER A 119 -12.10 5.31 10.71
C SER A 119 -10.73 4.94 11.25
N GLY A 120 -10.10 5.87 11.97
CA GLY A 120 -8.81 5.66 12.62
C GLY A 120 -7.97 6.93 12.64
N PRO A 121 -7.22 7.22 13.70
CA PRO A 121 -6.48 8.47 13.81
C PRO A 121 -5.28 8.49 12.84
N PRO A 122 -5.24 9.37 11.83
CA PRO A 122 -4.09 9.50 10.97
C PRO A 122 -2.98 10.30 11.65
N TRP A 123 -1.75 9.88 11.40
CA TRP A 123 -0.54 10.57 11.84
C TRP A 123 0.27 11.01 10.64
N VAL A 124 0.35 12.33 10.45
CA VAL A 124 1.06 12.93 9.32
C VAL A 124 2.11 13.91 9.83
N ARG A 125 3.38 13.70 9.46
CA ARG A 125 4.43 14.64 9.88
C ARG A 125 4.48 15.88 8.98
N THR A 126 4.34 15.72 7.68
CA THR A 126 4.34 16.83 6.73
C THR A 126 3.33 16.55 5.63
N ALA A 127 2.43 17.50 5.41
CA ALA A 127 1.32 17.43 4.48
C ALA A 127 1.36 18.62 3.53
N MET A 128 1.19 18.36 2.23
CA MET A 128 0.94 19.37 1.21
C MET A 128 -0.31 18.97 0.43
N GLY A 129 -1.46 19.59 0.71
CA GLY A 129 -2.77 19.13 0.23
C GLY A 129 -3.23 17.86 0.96
N GLN A 130 -4.27 17.98 1.79
CA GLN A 130 -4.87 16.84 2.48
C GLN A 130 -6.34 17.05 2.77
N ASP A 131 -7.16 16.08 2.37
CA ASP A 131 -8.57 16.02 2.71
C ASP A 131 -8.84 14.77 3.56
N TYR A 132 -9.47 14.97 4.71
CA TYR A 132 -9.84 13.86 5.59
C TYR A 132 -11.30 13.91 5.98
N ASN A 133 -12.01 12.85 5.64
CA ASN A 133 -13.42 12.66 5.95
C ASN A 133 -13.59 11.36 6.75
N GLY A 134 -13.48 11.47 8.07
CA GLY A 134 -13.47 10.32 8.96
C GLY A 134 -13.76 10.65 10.42
N SER A 135 -14.14 9.63 11.20
CA SER A 135 -14.57 9.79 12.61
C SER A 135 -13.44 9.74 13.64
N GLY A 136 -12.19 9.97 13.23
CA GLY A 136 -10.99 9.83 14.06
C GLY A 136 -10.21 11.12 14.28
N LEU A 137 -9.51 11.23 15.42
CA LEU A 137 -8.61 12.36 15.72
C LEU A 137 -7.44 12.41 14.74
N GLN A 138 -7.23 13.57 14.12
CA GLN A 138 -6.11 13.79 13.21
C GLN A 138 -4.91 14.43 13.89
N TRP A 139 -3.71 13.92 13.58
CA TRP A 139 -2.45 14.50 14.01
C TRP A 139 -1.61 14.91 12.82
N VAL A 140 -1.53 16.21 12.55
CA VAL A 140 -0.66 16.78 11.52
C VAL A 140 0.35 17.72 12.16
N ARG A 141 1.66 17.45 11.99
CA ARG A 141 2.71 18.33 12.55
C ARG A 141 2.92 19.58 11.70
N THR A 142 2.86 19.46 10.38
CA THR A 142 3.10 20.57 9.46
C THR A 142 2.20 20.36 8.25
N ALA A 143 1.35 21.34 7.97
CA ALA A 143 0.45 21.32 6.83
C ALA A 143 0.63 22.60 6.01
N MET A 144 0.63 22.46 4.68
CA MET A 144 0.71 23.56 3.72
C MET A 144 -0.39 23.34 2.68
N GLY A 145 -1.36 24.25 2.59
CA GLY A 145 -2.53 24.09 1.71
C GLY A 145 -3.52 23.04 2.21
N GLN A 146 -4.15 23.29 3.36
CA GLN A 146 -5.35 22.58 3.79
C GLN A 146 -6.56 23.43 3.43
N ASP A 147 -7.57 22.84 2.82
CA ASP A 147 -8.89 23.45 2.62
C ASP A 147 -9.89 22.94 3.68
#